data_AF-A0AAW5TJ92-F1
#
_entry.id   AF-A0AAW5TJ92-F1
#
_cell.length_a   1.000
_cell.length_b   1.000
_cell.length_c   1.000
_cell.angle_alpha   90.00
_cell.angle_beta   90.00
_cell.angle_gamma   90.00
#
_symmetry.space_group_name_H-M   'P 1'
#
loop_
_entity.id
_entity.type
_entity.pdbx_description
1 polymer ?
#
loop_
_entity_poly.entity_id
_entity_poly.type
_entity_poly.pdbx_seq_one_letter_code
_entity_poly.pdbx_strand_id
1 'polypeptide(L)'
;IHKVLHEFIGEQATQAGSEDAPSRLRFDFRHGSQIPVDVMTQIEARANERLQDNLEVTWAEYPIEEAKKLGAQMLFGEKYGDIVRVV
;
A
#
# COMPACT_ATOMS: atom_id res chain seq x y z
N ILE A 1 3.09 3.64 2.18
CA ILE A 1 4.12 2.65 1.73
C ILE A 1 3.80 2.03 0.38
N HIS A 2 2.67 1.32 0.21
CA HIS A 2 2.26 0.68 -1.06
C HIS A 2 2.51 1.54 -2.31
N LYS A 3 1.95 2.75 -2.34
CA LYS A 3 2.07 3.66 -3.49
C LYS A 3 3.52 3.98 -3.85
N VAL A 4 4.35 4.24 -2.84
CA VAL A 4 5.78 4.56 -3.06
C VAL A 4 6.53 3.35 -3.60
N LEU A 5 6.23 2.14 -3.12
CA LEU A 5 6.82 0.93 -3.71
C LEU A 5 6.42 0.80 -5.19
N HIS A 6 5.16 1.01 -5.54
CA HIS A 6 4.73 0.94 -6.93
C HIS A 6 5.41 2.01 -7.81
N GLU A 7 5.61 3.23 -7.30
CA GLU A 7 6.31 4.32 -7.99
C GLU A 7 7.77 3.97 -8.35
N PHE A 8 8.49 3.24 -7.49
CA PHE A 8 9.93 2.97 -7.68
C PHE A 8 10.27 1.59 -8.22
N ILE A 9 9.51 0.56 -7.83
CA ILE A 9 9.82 -0.84 -8.12
C ILE A 9 8.69 -1.58 -8.83
N GLY A 10 7.63 -0.87 -9.25
CA GLY A 10 6.56 -1.33 -10.13
C GLY A 10 5.33 -1.93 -9.44
N GLU A 11 4.22 -2.00 -10.18
CA GLU A 11 2.90 -2.45 -9.71
C GLU A 11 2.87 -3.92 -9.24
N GLN A 12 3.85 -4.74 -9.66
CA GLN A 12 4.02 -6.11 -9.19
C GLN A 12 4.49 -6.22 -7.73
N ALA A 13 4.89 -5.11 -7.10
CA ALA A 13 5.31 -5.03 -5.70
C ALA A 13 4.12 -5.12 -4.72
N THR A 14 3.32 -6.16 -4.90
CA THR A 14 2.12 -6.42 -4.10
C THR A 14 2.49 -6.90 -2.70
N GLN A 15 1.68 -6.51 -1.71
CA GLN A 15 1.87 -6.89 -0.32
C GLN A 15 1.74 -8.40 -0.15
N ALA A 16 2.70 -8.98 0.57
CA ALA A 16 2.71 -10.37 1.00
C ALA A 16 2.46 -10.52 2.52
N GLY A 17 2.65 -9.44 3.29
CA GLY A 17 2.44 -9.42 4.74
C GLY A 17 2.66 -8.03 5.34
N SER A 18 2.16 -7.82 6.55
CA SER A 18 2.50 -6.66 7.36
C SER A 18 2.43 -7.02 8.83
N GLU A 19 3.30 -6.39 9.63
CA GLU A 19 3.27 -6.44 11.08
C GLU A 19 3.39 -5.01 11.60
N ASP A 20 2.47 -4.64 12.49
CA ASP A 20 2.56 -3.42 13.28
C ASP A 20 2.80 -3.83 14.73
N ALA A 21 3.97 -3.45 15.26
CA ALA A 21 4.41 -3.77 16.60
C ALA A 21 4.86 -2.48 17.32
N PRO A 22 4.87 -2.45 18.67
CA PRO A 22 5.05 -1.20 19.44
C PRO A 22 6.30 -0.35 19.13
N SER A 23 7.29 -0.89 18.42
CA SER A 23 8.52 -0.18 18.04
C SER A 23 8.98 -0.46 16.61
N ARG A 24 8.17 -1.15 15.79
CA ARG A 24 8.54 -1.46 14.41
C ARG A 24 7.31 -1.69 13.55
N LEU A 25 7.42 -1.31 12.29
CA LEU A 25 6.54 -1.75 11.23
C LEU A 25 7.35 -2.61 10.26
N ARG A 26 6.85 -3.80 9.96
CA ARG A 26 7.36 -4.63 8.87
C ARG A 26 6.34 -4.66 7.76
N PHE A 27 6.79 -4.42 6.53
CA PHE A 27 5.98 -4.50 5.34
C PHE A 27 6.66 -5.44 4.33
N ASP A 28 6.03 -6.59 4.09
CA ASP A 28 6.55 -7.61 3.19
C ASP A 28 5.87 -7.47 1.82
N PHE A 29 6.64 -7.48 0.74
CA PHE A 29 6.14 -7.34 -0.64
C PHE A 29 6.89 -8.25 -1.61
N ARG A 30 6.29 -8.50 -2.78
CA ARG A 30 6.89 -9.33 -3.82
C ARG A 30 7.88 -8.53 -4.66
N HIS A 31 9.12 -9.00 -4.75
CA HIS A 31 10.10 -8.44 -5.68
C HIS A 31 11.10 -9.54 -6.09
N GLY A 32 11.52 -9.54 -7.35
CA GLY A 32 12.32 -10.64 -7.93
C GLY A 32 13.81 -10.60 -7.59
N SER A 33 14.29 -9.50 -7.00
CA SER A 33 15.69 -9.28 -6.68
C SER A 33 15.83 -8.41 -5.44
N GLN A 34 17.04 -8.24 -4.94
CA GLN A 34 17.33 -7.25 -3.91
C GLN A 34 17.17 -5.83 -4.47
N ILE A 35 16.58 -4.92 -3.68
CA ILE A 35 16.49 -3.50 -4.05
C ILE A 35 17.86 -2.85 -3.87
N PRO A 36 18.38 -2.11 -4.88
CA PRO A 36 19.57 -1.29 -4.74
C PRO A 36 19.46 -0.28 -3.59
N VAL A 37 20.57 -0.01 -2.90
CA VAL A 37 20.58 0.86 -1.70
C VAL A 37 20.10 2.28 -2.03
N ASP A 38 20.53 2.82 -3.18
CA ASP A 38 20.13 4.14 -3.67
C ASP A 38 18.62 4.23 -3.95
N VAL A 39 18.01 3.17 -4.49
CA VAL A 39 16.56 3.09 -4.69
C VAL A 39 15.84 3.00 -3.35
N MET A 40 16.37 2.24 -2.39
CA MET A 40 15.79 2.15 -1.05
C MET A 40 15.79 3.52 -0.34
N THR A 41 16.89 4.27 -0.42
CA THR A 41 16.98 5.63 0.12
C THR A 41 15.95 6.56 -0.52
N GLN A 42 15.70 6.45 -1.83
CA GLN A 42 14.68 7.24 -2.51
C GLN A 42 13.25 6.87 -2.07
N ILE A 43 12.97 5.58 -1.87
CA ILE A 43 11.70 5.10 -1.33
C ILE A 43 11.46 5.68 0.06
N GLU A 44 12.46 5.65 0.94
CA GLU A 44 12.38 6.22 2.29
C GLU A 44 12.12 7.73 2.25
N ALA A 45 12.89 8.47 1.46
CA ALA A 45 12.73 9.92 1.32
C ALA A 45 11.33 10.28 0.80
N ARG A 46 10.85 9.56 -0.22
CA ARG A 46 9.51 9.78 -0.79
C ARG A 46 8.39 9.47 0.20
N ALA A 47 8.52 8.40 0.98
CA ALA A 47 7.54 8.08 2.01
C ALA A 47 7.44 9.18 3.08
N ASN A 48 8.58 9.72 3.50
CA ASN A 48 8.63 10.80 4.48
C ASN A 48 8.09 12.12 3.93
N GLU A 49 8.33 12.44 2.65
CA GLU A 49 7.73 13.59 1.98
C GLU A 49 6.20 13.50 2.02
N ARG A 50 5.61 12.34 1.66
CA ARG A 50 4.16 12.15 1.72
C ARG A 50 3.58 12.22 3.13
N LEU A 51 4.36 11.85 4.14
CA LEU A 51 3.96 12.01 5.54
C LEU A 51 3.91 13.49 5.92
N GLN A 52 4.87 14.29 5.47
CA GLN A 52 4.93 15.73 5.73
C GLN A 52 3.80 16.51 5.05
N ASP A 53 3.31 16.03 3.90
CA ASP A 53 2.14 16.60 3.21
C ASP A 53 0.89 16.60 4.12
N ASN A 54 0.84 15.74 5.14
CA ASN A 54 -0.26 15.62 6.10
C ASN A 54 -1.64 15.57 5.42
N LEU A 55 -1.72 14.78 4.35
CA LEU A 55 -2.93 14.63 3.55
C LEU A 55 -4.07 14.07 4.40
N GLU A 56 -5.28 14.56 4.15
CA GLU A 56 -6.48 14.04 4.80
C GLU A 56 -6.69 12.55 4.44
N VAL A 57 -6.90 11.72 5.46
CA VAL A 57 -7.27 10.31 5.29
C VAL A 57 -8.75 10.17 5.52
N THR A 58 -9.49 9.89 4.45
CA THR A 58 -10.94 9.63 4.48
C THR A 58 -11.24 8.15 4.36
N TRP A 59 -12.43 7.72 4.79
CA TRP A 59 -12.90 6.37 4.52
C TRP A 59 -14.42 6.38 4.32
N ALA A 60 -14.92 5.42 3.54
CA ALA A 60 -16.35 5.20 3.34
C ALA A 60 -16.64 3.73 3.02
N GLU A 61 -17.88 3.32 3.23
CA GLU A 61 -18.36 1.98 2.90
C GLU A 61 -19.07 1.98 1.55
N TYR A 62 -18.79 0.97 0.73
CA TYR A 62 -19.38 0.80 -0.59
C TYR A 62 -19.74 -0.67 -0.83
N PRO A 63 -20.74 -0.95 -1.68
CA PRO A 63 -20.85 -2.25 -2.32
C PRO A 63 -19.54 -2.61 -3.04
N ILE A 64 -19.14 -3.87 -2.99
CA ILE A 64 -17.87 -4.34 -3.57
C ILE A 64 -17.72 -3.97 -5.06
N GLU A 65 -18.81 -4.00 -5.81
CA GLU A 65 -18.83 -3.63 -7.24
C GLU A 65 -18.61 -2.13 -7.48
N GLU A 66 -19.05 -1.26 -6.57
CA GLU A 66 -18.78 0.17 -6.65
C GLU A 66 -17.34 0.48 -6.25
N ALA A 67 -16.83 -0.17 -5.19
CA ALA A 67 -15.43 -0.05 -4.78
C ALA A 67 -14.46 -0.42 -5.93
N LYS A 68 -14.75 -1.48 -6.69
CA LYS A 68 -13.97 -1.86 -7.89
C LYS A 68 -13.97 -0.75 -8.96
N LYS A 69 -15.11 -0.10 -9.21
CA LYS A 69 -15.22 0.99 -10.19
C LYS A 69 -14.46 2.25 -9.76
N LEU A 70 -14.34 2.48 -8.45
CA LEU A 70 -13.52 3.56 -7.89
C LEU A 70 -12.01 3.30 -8.03
N GLY A 71 -11.61 2.12 -8.52
CA GLY A 71 -10.20 1.73 -8.64
C GLY A 71 -9.58 1.27 -7.33
N ALA A 72 -10.39 0.86 -6.34
CA ALA A 72 -9.89 0.34 -5.09
C ALA A 72 -8.98 -0.89 -5.32
N GLN A 73 -7.79 -0.88 -4.70
CA GLN A 73 -6.86 -2.00 -4.77
C GLN A 73 -7.31 -3.12 -3.83
N MET A 74 -7.68 -4.26 -4.40
CA MET A 74 -8.20 -5.42 -3.67
C MET A 74 -7.07 -6.41 -3.35
N LEU A 75 -6.32 -6.13 -2.28
CA LEU A 75 -5.09 -6.88 -1.92
C LEU A 75 -5.34 -8.33 -1.50
N PHE A 76 -6.55 -8.66 -1.01
CA PHE A 76 -6.82 -9.95 -0.36
C PHE A 76 -7.85 -10.83 -1.08
N GLY A 77 -8.19 -10.52 -2.34
CA GLY A 77 -9.01 -11.39 -3.20
C GLY A 77 -10.39 -11.73 -2.64
N GLU A 78 -10.70 -13.02 -2.49
CA GLU A 78 -12.03 -13.54 -2.11
C GLU A 78 -12.46 -13.24 -0.65
N LYS A 79 -11.65 -12.51 0.13
CA LYS A 79 -11.94 -12.22 1.55
C LYS A 79 -12.95 -11.09 1.79
N TYR A 80 -13.43 -10.44 0.74
CA TYR A 80 -14.34 -9.29 0.88
C TYR A 80 -15.80 -9.73 0.80
N GLY A 81 -16.62 -9.24 1.73
CA GLY A 81 -18.08 -9.39 1.69
C GLY A 81 -18.75 -8.39 0.74
N ASP A 82 -20.08 -8.35 0.77
CA ASP A 82 -20.88 -7.52 -0.14
C ASP A 82 -20.65 -6.01 0.04
N ILE A 83 -20.37 -5.58 1.28
CA ILE A 83 -20.00 -4.21 1.65
C ILE A 83 -18.55 -4.20 2.11
N VAL A 84 -17.77 -3.25 1.60
CA VAL A 84 -16.36 -3.06 1.93
C VAL A 84 -16.10 -1.64 2.39
N ARG A 85 -15.18 -1.48 3.34
CA ARG A 85 -14.64 -0.18 3.74
C ARG A 85 -13.45 0.16 2.85
N VAL A 86 -13.55 1.25 2.11
CA VAL A 86 -12.47 1.83 1.31
C VAL A 86 -11.78 2.90 2.15
N VAL A 87 -10.46 2.82 2.23
CA VAL A 87 -9.55 3.75 2.94
C VAL A 87 -8.55 4.30 1.93
#